data_AF-A0A6M1S8A9-F1
#
_entry.id   AF-A0A6M1S8A9-F1
#
_cell.length_a   1.000
_cell.length_b   1.000
_cell.length_c   1.000
_cell.angle_alpha   90.00
_cell.angle_beta   90.00
_cell.angle_gamma   90.00
#
_symmetry.space_group_name_H-M   'P 1'
#
loop_
_entity.id
_entity.type
_entity.pdbx_description
1 polymer ?
#
loop_
_entity_poly.entity_id
_entity_poly.type
_entity_poly.pdbx_seq_one_letter_code
_entity_poly.pdbx_strand_id
1 'polypeptide(L)'
;MINVERKNSFQLRLSRRLKEETSHTLDVYLFVPQELGLSTHIISEEAFYHAAINVSRTYYSDEYHLPLVHSRLASRNQLGSDSYRLSLSLYAYQYVVALERTTQGMLSTARKLRRLQGEEKSNTHDKASELYDQLVEMSDLSDGILKRLRRNPPTDERLYKYFANIDNYLSWFTEQQLLALVAHMPKGGSFSEVKRRLVTICHREGEYREQQEYNAERVRDDPTRMSNKMRLLRRLIEYPITLKQRALELGSGEQKAVKALATAVVMAFVSLGVLHLRDVIGDITALFVLAMALLYAMREVFKDDLRNTLWRWLRRGRPKWRRQYIDPTRNALVGRQLEWFDYKRYTALDQDIQQMRRRTVAQREEVVMHYRSSSRMSPTRFLSGYEHTRETLSIDLSMLTRLMSKDKHHIYRLKEGQAVRESVERRHLFNLVVRETGSEDAPYLARWKVVVSRSGIVDVERVAENRPDEAPV
;
A
#
# COMPACT_ATOMS: atom_id res chain seq x y z
N MET A 1 -14.31 6.87 -0.83
CA MET A 1 -14.07 5.92 -1.94
C MET A 1 -12.67 5.31 -1.86
N ILE A 2 -12.60 3.98 -1.77
CA ILE A 2 -11.36 3.20 -1.68
C ILE A 2 -11.03 2.62 -3.06
N ASN A 3 -9.79 2.79 -3.51
CA ASN A 3 -9.29 2.13 -4.71
C ASN A 3 -8.22 1.10 -4.34
N VAL A 4 -8.30 -0.10 -4.92
CA VAL A 4 -7.33 -1.17 -4.74
C VAL A 4 -6.71 -1.49 -6.09
N GLU A 5 -5.40 -1.29 -6.20
CA GLU A 5 -4.65 -1.50 -7.42
C GLU A 5 -3.40 -2.35 -7.16
N ARG A 6 -2.97 -3.08 -8.19
CA ARG A 6 -1.68 -3.76 -8.17
C ARG A 6 -0.59 -2.72 -8.40
N LYS A 7 0.31 -2.52 -7.42
CA LYS A 7 1.46 -1.63 -7.56
C LYS A 7 2.62 -2.32 -8.28
N ASN A 8 3.05 -3.46 -7.75
CA ASN A 8 4.14 -4.28 -8.29
C ASN A 8 3.69 -5.75 -8.43
N SER A 9 4.58 -6.67 -8.77
CA SER A 9 4.25 -8.10 -8.81
C SER A 9 3.78 -8.67 -7.48
N PHE A 10 4.17 -8.11 -6.32
CA PHE A 10 3.79 -8.67 -5.02
C PHE A 10 3.00 -7.72 -4.12
N GLN A 11 2.85 -6.45 -4.50
CA GLN A 11 2.28 -5.42 -3.63
C GLN A 11 0.90 -4.99 -4.11
N LEU A 12 -0.10 -5.16 -3.26
CA LEU A 12 -1.41 -4.53 -3.38
C LEU A 12 -1.38 -3.16 -2.74
N ARG A 13 -1.91 -2.16 -3.43
CA ARG A 13 -2.02 -0.78 -2.92
C ARG A 13 -3.49 -0.45 -2.75
N LEU A 14 -3.89 -0.22 -1.51
CA LEU A 14 -5.17 0.40 -1.16
C LEU A 14 -4.94 1.89 -0.95
N SER A 15 -5.69 2.72 -1.67
CA SER A 15 -5.66 4.18 -1.51
C SER A 15 -7.05 4.70 -1.15
N ARG A 16 -7.11 5.59 -0.18
CA ARG A 16 -8.34 6.26 0.24
C ARG A 16 -8.07 7.72 0.57
N ARG A 17 -9.11 8.54 0.41
CA ARG A 17 -9.10 9.95 0.76
C ARG A 17 -9.83 10.11 2.08
N LEU A 18 -9.19 10.76 3.03
CA LEU A 18 -9.72 11.03 4.35
C LEU A 18 -10.00 12.52 4.46
N LYS A 19 -11.25 12.87 4.75
CA LYS A 19 -11.66 14.22 5.12
C LYS A 19 -11.22 14.55 6.54
N GLU A 20 -11.29 15.82 6.91
CA GLU A 20 -10.92 16.37 8.21
C GLU A 20 -11.86 15.96 9.37
N GLU A 21 -12.38 14.74 9.36
CA GLU A 21 -13.13 14.19 10.48
C GLU A 21 -12.20 13.68 11.57
N THR A 22 -12.69 13.78 12.80
CA THR A 22 -11.88 13.49 14.00
C THR A 22 -11.58 12.00 14.17
N SER A 23 -12.32 11.08 13.54
CA SER A 23 -12.05 9.65 13.65
C SER A 23 -12.43 8.86 12.40
N HIS A 24 -11.49 8.09 11.88
CA HIS A 24 -11.68 7.17 10.76
C HIS A 24 -11.31 5.76 11.18
N THR A 25 -12.11 4.75 10.82
CA THR A 25 -11.71 3.35 11.00
C THR A 25 -11.76 2.56 9.70
N LEU A 26 -10.77 1.69 9.52
CA LEU A 26 -10.59 0.86 8.34
C LEU A 26 -10.36 -0.57 8.79
N ASP A 27 -11.23 -1.46 8.35
CA ASP A 27 -11.07 -2.90 8.49
C ASP A 27 -10.76 -3.50 7.11
N VAL A 28 -9.70 -4.29 7.04
CA VAL A 28 -9.27 -5.02 5.85
C VAL A 28 -9.23 -6.50 6.20
N TYR A 29 -10.06 -7.29 5.51
CA TYR A 29 -10.15 -8.74 5.65
C TYR A 29 -9.58 -9.40 4.40
N LEU A 30 -8.46 -10.11 4.56
CA LEU A 30 -7.86 -10.90 3.50
C LEU A 30 -8.15 -12.38 3.74
N PHE A 31 -8.95 -12.97 2.86
CA PHE A 31 -9.33 -14.37 2.87
C PHE A 31 -8.34 -15.16 2.01
N VAL A 32 -7.60 -16.06 2.67
CA VAL A 32 -6.59 -16.91 2.04
C VAL A 32 -7.03 -18.37 2.08
N PRO A 33 -6.94 -19.12 0.97
CA PRO A 33 -7.25 -20.55 0.94
C PRO A 33 -6.40 -21.34 1.94
N GLN A 34 -7.02 -22.22 2.72
CA GLN A 34 -6.31 -23.06 3.72
C GLN A 34 -5.33 -24.05 3.07
N GLU A 35 -5.49 -24.37 1.79
CA GLU A 35 -4.55 -25.21 1.02
C GLU A 35 -3.09 -24.72 1.06
N LEU A 36 -2.89 -23.43 1.31
CA LEU A 36 -1.55 -22.85 1.46
C LEU A 36 -0.91 -23.15 2.82
N GLY A 37 -1.61 -23.84 3.72
CA GLY A 37 -1.14 -24.19 5.05
C GLY A 37 -0.93 -22.97 5.95
N LEU A 38 -1.55 -21.83 5.66
CA LEU A 38 -1.35 -20.61 6.42
C LEU A 38 -1.80 -20.79 7.88
N SER A 39 -0.89 -20.61 8.82
CA SER A 39 -1.17 -20.66 10.26
C SER A 39 -0.31 -19.66 11.02
N THR A 40 -0.72 -19.31 12.24
CA THR A 40 0.03 -18.45 13.16
C THR A 40 1.40 -19.01 13.54
N HIS A 41 1.61 -20.33 13.37
CA HIS A 41 2.89 -20.99 13.63
C HIS A 41 3.89 -20.83 12.47
N ILE A 42 3.40 -20.73 11.23
CA ILE A 42 4.27 -20.59 10.04
C ILE A 42 4.58 -19.12 9.80
N ILE A 43 3.57 -18.25 9.86
CA ILE A 43 3.74 -16.80 9.79
C ILE A 43 3.05 -16.21 11.02
N SER A 44 3.85 -15.61 11.91
CA SER A 44 3.30 -14.92 13.07
C SER A 44 2.63 -13.61 12.67
N GLU A 45 1.68 -13.16 13.48
CA GLU A 45 0.97 -11.89 13.30
C GLU A 45 1.92 -10.69 13.20
N GLU A 46 2.94 -10.67 14.08
CA GLU A 46 3.92 -9.61 14.16
C GLU A 46 4.86 -9.63 12.95
N ALA A 47 5.31 -10.82 12.52
CA ALA A 47 6.14 -10.96 11.33
C ALA A 47 5.39 -10.52 10.06
N PHE A 48 4.13 -10.93 9.91
CA PHE A 48 3.32 -10.48 8.78
C PHE A 48 3.11 -8.98 8.79
N TYR A 49 2.74 -8.42 9.94
CA TYR A 49 2.48 -6.98 10.07
C TYR A 49 3.71 -6.14 9.71
N HIS A 50 4.88 -6.43 10.27
CA HIS A 50 6.08 -5.62 10.03
C HIS A 50 6.64 -5.75 8.61
N ALA A 51 6.51 -6.92 7.98
CA ALA A 51 7.05 -7.15 6.63
C ALA A 51 6.06 -6.84 5.50
N ALA A 52 4.76 -7.10 5.69
CA ALA A 52 3.76 -6.92 4.64
C ALA A 52 2.99 -5.61 4.72
N ILE A 53 2.74 -5.04 5.90
CA ILE A 53 1.83 -3.90 6.06
C ILE A 53 2.61 -2.59 6.13
N ASN A 54 2.52 -1.80 5.06
CA ASN A 54 3.14 -0.49 4.96
C ASN A 54 2.08 0.59 4.72
N VAL A 55 1.87 1.46 5.71
CA VAL A 55 0.94 2.59 5.60
C VAL A 55 1.72 3.87 5.37
N SER A 56 1.35 4.67 4.39
CA SER A 56 1.87 6.03 4.16
C SER A 56 0.72 7.02 4.10
N ARG A 57 0.89 8.21 4.66
CA ARG A 57 -0.10 9.29 4.57
C ARG A 57 0.52 10.52 3.95
N THR A 58 -0.15 11.07 2.94
CA THR A 58 0.29 12.26 2.23
C THR A 58 -0.78 13.33 2.30
N TYR A 59 -0.37 14.60 2.38
CA TYR A 59 -1.29 15.72 2.15
C TYR A 59 -1.90 15.62 0.75
N TYR A 60 -3.15 16.01 0.62
CA TYR A 60 -3.88 15.94 -0.64
C TYR A 60 -4.87 17.13 -0.73
N SER A 61 -4.95 17.75 -1.90
CA SER A 61 -5.98 18.75 -2.23
C SER A 61 -6.71 18.31 -3.49
N ASP A 62 -8.01 18.56 -3.53
CA ASP A 62 -8.84 18.42 -4.73
C ASP A 62 -8.78 19.66 -5.62
N GLU A 63 -8.45 20.83 -5.05
CA GLU A 63 -8.18 22.02 -5.84
C GLU A 63 -6.77 21.96 -6.44
N TYR A 64 -6.70 22.20 -7.76
CA TYR A 64 -5.45 22.47 -8.45
C TYR A 64 -4.95 23.86 -8.05
N HIS A 65 -4.48 24.02 -6.81
CA HIS A 65 -3.83 25.26 -6.41
C HIS A 65 -2.57 25.43 -7.25
N LEU A 66 -2.65 26.31 -8.24
CA LEU A 66 -1.55 26.54 -9.18
C LEU A 66 -0.30 27.00 -8.40
N PRO A 67 0.88 26.43 -8.69
CA PRO A 67 2.16 26.95 -8.21
C PRO A 67 2.33 28.44 -8.49
N LEU A 68 1.64 28.96 -9.52
CA LEU A 68 1.63 30.37 -9.92
C LEU A 68 1.08 31.32 -8.85
N VAL A 69 0.08 30.89 -8.06
CA VAL A 69 -0.48 31.73 -6.98
C VAL A 69 0.46 31.72 -5.79
N HIS A 70 0.97 30.54 -5.42
CA HIS A 70 1.90 30.38 -4.32
C HIS A 70 3.29 30.95 -4.61
N SER A 71 3.79 30.91 -5.86
CA SER A 71 5.05 31.54 -6.25
C SER A 71 4.96 33.06 -6.19
N ARG A 72 3.82 33.64 -6.59
CA ARG A 72 3.55 35.09 -6.45
C ARG A 72 3.41 35.53 -5.00
N LEU A 73 2.82 34.70 -4.14
CA LEU A 73 2.68 34.99 -2.71
C LEU A 73 3.99 34.78 -1.94
N ALA A 74 4.80 33.79 -2.34
CA ALA A 74 6.15 33.58 -1.81
C ALA A 74 7.11 34.69 -2.25
N SER A 75 7.04 35.14 -3.51
CA SER A 75 7.86 36.28 -4.00
C SER A 75 7.48 37.61 -3.34
N ARG A 76 6.27 37.71 -2.77
CA ARG A 76 5.80 38.86 -1.98
C ARG A 76 6.14 38.77 -0.49
N ASN A 77 6.94 37.78 -0.06
CA ASN A 77 7.25 37.49 1.35
C ASN A 77 6.01 37.25 2.24
N GLN A 78 4.86 36.92 1.66
CA GLN A 78 3.62 36.67 2.42
C GLN A 78 3.47 35.19 2.83
N LEU A 79 4.21 34.28 2.19
CA LEU A 79 4.29 32.86 2.54
C LEU A 79 5.73 32.48 2.88
N GLY A 80 5.93 31.76 3.99
CA GLY A 80 7.25 31.24 4.38
C GLY A 80 7.81 30.27 3.33
N SER A 81 9.14 30.17 3.25
CA SER A 81 9.87 29.31 2.29
C SER A 81 9.42 27.84 2.30
N ASP A 82 8.98 27.34 3.45
CA ASP A 82 8.46 25.98 3.58
C ASP A 82 7.09 25.77 2.92
N SER A 83 6.23 26.80 2.91
CA SER A 83 4.93 26.75 2.22
C SER A 83 5.11 26.67 0.70
N TYR A 84 6.11 27.37 0.16
CA TYR A 84 6.49 27.24 -1.24
C TYR A 84 6.98 25.82 -1.58
N ARG A 85 7.88 25.25 -0.77
CA ARG A 85 8.39 23.88 -0.99
C ARG A 85 7.28 22.84 -0.97
N LEU A 86 6.35 22.95 -0.02
CA LEU A 86 5.21 22.05 0.08
C LEU A 86 4.27 22.18 -1.12
N SER A 87 3.87 23.41 -1.49
CA SER A 87 2.94 23.63 -2.61
C SER A 87 3.52 23.14 -3.93
N LEU A 88 4.80 23.45 -4.20
CA LEU A 88 5.49 22.98 -5.39
C LEU A 88 5.63 21.45 -5.41
N SER A 89 5.96 20.84 -4.27
CA SER A 89 6.00 19.37 -4.12
C SER A 89 4.65 18.74 -4.40
N LEU A 90 3.58 19.29 -3.83
CA LEU A 90 2.24 18.74 -4.00
C LEU A 90 1.81 18.79 -5.46
N TYR A 91 2.03 19.93 -6.12
CA TYR A 91 1.74 20.07 -7.55
C TYR A 91 2.52 19.07 -8.39
N ALA A 92 3.84 18.98 -8.18
CA ALA A 92 4.69 18.04 -8.90
C ALA A 92 4.27 16.58 -8.64
N TYR A 93 3.92 16.24 -7.40
CA TYR A 93 3.45 14.90 -7.04
C TYR A 93 2.10 14.56 -7.67
N GLN A 94 1.13 15.48 -7.63
CA GLN A 94 -0.17 15.31 -8.27
C GLN A 94 -0.01 15.08 -9.78
N TYR A 95 0.83 15.87 -10.43
CA TYR A 95 1.13 15.72 -11.85
C TYR A 95 1.76 14.34 -12.15
N VAL A 96 2.78 13.95 -11.41
CA VAL A 96 3.47 12.65 -11.57
C VAL A 96 2.49 11.49 -11.40
N VAL A 97 1.66 11.52 -10.35
CA VAL A 97 0.67 10.46 -10.08
C VAL A 97 -0.42 10.42 -11.16
N ALA A 98 -0.89 11.58 -11.62
CA ALA A 98 -1.87 11.65 -12.69
C ALA A 98 -1.31 11.09 -14.00
N LEU A 99 -0.12 11.53 -14.40
CA LEU A 99 0.56 11.08 -15.61
C LEU A 99 0.86 9.58 -15.58
N GLU A 100 1.34 9.06 -14.44
CA GLU A 100 1.61 7.62 -14.26
C GLU A 100 0.34 6.78 -14.45
N ARG A 101 -0.78 7.20 -13.85
CA ARG A 101 -2.08 6.50 -13.97
C ARG A 101 -2.63 6.54 -15.39
N THR A 102 -2.65 7.72 -16.01
CA THR A 102 -3.12 7.88 -17.40
C THR A 102 -2.29 7.03 -18.35
N THR A 103 -0.96 7.06 -18.20
CA THR A 103 -0.04 6.28 -19.04
C THR A 103 -0.24 4.78 -18.86
N GLN A 104 -0.41 4.30 -17.63
CA GLN A 104 -0.70 2.89 -17.37
C GLN A 104 -2.03 2.43 -17.99
N GLY A 105 -3.07 3.27 -17.89
CA GLY A 105 -4.36 3.04 -18.54
C GLY A 105 -4.20 2.89 -20.06
N MET A 106 -3.56 3.86 -20.70
CA MET A 106 -3.28 3.85 -22.15
C MET A 106 -2.42 2.67 -22.58
N LEU A 107 -1.38 2.32 -21.83
CA LEU A 107 -0.53 1.15 -22.11
C LEU A 107 -1.33 -0.16 -22.05
N SER A 108 -2.27 -0.27 -21.12
CA SER A 108 -3.13 -1.44 -21.02
C SER A 108 -4.04 -1.56 -22.26
N THR A 109 -4.60 -0.44 -22.73
CA THR A 109 -5.42 -0.37 -23.94
C THR A 109 -4.60 -0.65 -25.19
N ALA A 110 -3.42 -0.05 -25.33
CA ALA A 110 -2.49 -0.28 -26.44
C ALA A 110 -2.06 -1.76 -26.54
N ARG A 111 -1.79 -2.42 -25.40
CA ARG A 111 -1.47 -3.86 -25.36
C ARG A 111 -2.66 -4.73 -25.76
N LYS A 112 -3.88 -4.37 -25.36
CA LYS A 112 -5.11 -5.06 -25.80
C LYS A 112 -5.30 -4.94 -27.31
N LEU A 113 -5.17 -3.74 -27.87
CA LEU A 113 -5.26 -3.49 -29.31
C LEU A 113 -4.21 -4.29 -30.10
N ARG A 114 -2.96 -4.35 -29.63
CA ARG A 114 -1.90 -5.17 -30.27
C ARG A 114 -2.25 -6.66 -30.31
N ARG A 115 -2.96 -7.18 -29.30
CA ARG A 115 -3.42 -8.58 -29.28
C ARG A 115 -4.61 -8.84 -30.19
N LEU A 116 -5.51 -7.86 -30.33
CA LEU A 116 -6.75 -7.94 -31.11
C LEU A 116 -6.56 -7.74 -32.62
N GLN A 117 -5.41 -7.22 -33.06
CA GLN A 117 -5.05 -7.07 -34.48
C GLN A 117 -5.06 -8.41 -35.28
N GLY A 118 -5.31 -9.55 -34.63
CA GLY A 118 -5.47 -10.87 -35.27
C GLY A 118 -6.89 -11.28 -35.66
N GLU A 119 -7.98 -10.81 -35.02
CA GLU A 119 -9.28 -11.53 -35.14
C GLU A 119 -10.56 -10.67 -35.31
N GLU A 120 -10.63 -9.37 -34.97
CA GLU A 120 -11.89 -8.59 -35.13
C GLU A 120 -11.68 -7.12 -35.55
N LYS A 121 -12.23 -6.71 -36.71
CA LYS A 121 -11.95 -5.39 -37.34
C LYS A 121 -12.90 -4.24 -36.96
N SER A 122 -14.15 -4.51 -36.56
CA SER A 122 -15.15 -3.45 -36.34
C SER A 122 -14.95 -2.70 -35.01
N ASN A 123 -14.94 -3.40 -33.87
CA ASN A 123 -14.74 -2.81 -32.53
C ASN A 123 -13.32 -2.27 -32.25
N THR A 124 -12.38 -2.54 -33.15
CA THR A 124 -10.97 -2.15 -33.02
C THR A 124 -10.74 -0.72 -33.50
N HIS A 125 -11.55 -0.22 -34.44
CA HIS A 125 -11.39 1.11 -35.00
C HIS A 125 -11.81 2.21 -34.00
N ASP A 126 -12.97 2.07 -33.36
CA ASP A 126 -13.47 3.04 -32.38
C ASP A 126 -12.52 3.17 -31.17
N LYS A 127 -12.09 2.04 -30.60
CA LYS A 127 -11.11 2.00 -29.50
C LYS A 127 -9.74 2.56 -29.89
N ALA A 128 -9.36 2.44 -31.17
CA ALA A 128 -8.13 3.02 -31.67
C ALA A 128 -8.25 4.55 -31.82
N SER A 129 -9.42 5.05 -32.24
CA SER A 129 -9.70 6.50 -32.30
C SER A 129 -9.74 7.12 -30.90
N GLU A 130 -10.45 6.50 -29.94
CA GLU A 130 -10.48 6.96 -28.55
C GLU A 130 -9.06 7.04 -27.94
N LEU A 131 -8.24 6.01 -28.18
CA LEU A 131 -6.85 6.02 -27.71
C LEU A 131 -6.03 7.12 -28.38
N TYR A 132 -6.26 7.39 -29.67
CA TYR A 132 -5.60 8.46 -30.41
C TYR A 132 -5.92 9.83 -29.78
N ASP A 133 -7.19 10.12 -29.53
CA ASP A 133 -7.63 11.40 -28.96
C ASP A 133 -7.08 11.58 -27.54
N GLN A 134 -7.12 10.54 -26.72
CA GLN A 134 -6.54 10.56 -25.36
C GLN A 134 -5.03 10.82 -25.39
N LEU A 135 -4.29 10.28 -26.36
CA LEU A 135 -2.84 10.52 -26.50
C LEU A 135 -2.54 11.96 -26.88
N VAL A 136 -3.32 12.53 -27.80
CA VAL A 136 -3.20 13.94 -28.20
C VAL A 136 -3.48 14.85 -27.00
N GLU A 137 -4.60 14.64 -26.31
CA GLU A 137 -4.98 15.43 -25.14
C GLU A 137 -3.93 15.36 -24.03
N MET A 138 -3.44 14.16 -23.71
CA MET A 138 -2.38 13.97 -22.71
C MET A 138 -1.08 14.68 -23.10
N SER A 139 -0.71 14.67 -24.38
CA SER A 139 0.47 15.39 -24.87
C SER A 139 0.34 16.90 -24.68
N ASP A 140 -0.84 17.47 -24.99
CA ASP A 140 -1.11 18.90 -24.87
C ASP A 140 -1.23 19.35 -23.41
N LEU A 141 -1.90 18.56 -22.58
CA LEU A 141 -1.98 18.81 -21.15
C LEU A 141 -0.60 18.77 -20.50
N SER A 142 0.23 17.79 -20.86
CA SER A 142 1.60 17.67 -20.34
C SER A 142 2.46 18.87 -20.72
N ASP A 143 2.44 19.27 -22.00
CA ASP A 143 3.16 20.47 -22.46
C ASP A 143 2.63 21.75 -21.77
N GLY A 144 1.31 21.90 -21.68
CA GLY A 144 0.67 23.04 -21.03
C GLY A 144 0.96 23.14 -19.53
N ILE A 145 1.09 22.01 -18.83
CA ILE A 145 1.47 21.96 -17.40
C ILE A 145 2.93 22.37 -17.23
N LEU A 146 3.86 21.79 -18.00
CA LEU A 146 5.29 22.13 -17.91
C LEU A 146 5.54 23.60 -18.25
N LYS A 147 4.92 24.12 -19.32
CA LYS A 147 4.99 25.55 -19.67
C LYS A 147 4.47 26.43 -18.54
N ARG A 148 3.33 26.07 -17.92
CA ARG A 148 2.76 26.84 -16.80
C ARG A 148 3.68 26.83 -15.57
N LEU A 149 4.31 25.69 -15.27
CA LEU A 149 5.27 25.59 -14.18
C LEU A 149 6.47 26.52 -14.39
N ARG A 150 6.98 26.59 -15.61
CA ARG A 150 8.19 27.37 -15.99
C ARG A 150 7.96 28.87 -16.15
N ARG A 151 6.71 29.36 -16.16
CA ARG A 151 6.40 30.79 -16.38
C ARG A 151 6.91 31.72 -15.28
N ASN A 152 6.88 31.30 -14.03
CA ASN A 152 7.27 32.13 -12.88
C ASN A 152 8.29 31.39 -12.00
N PRO A 153 9.56 31.30 -12.41
CA PRO A 153 10.60 30.75 -11.55
C PRO A 153 10.80 31.65 -10.32
N PRO A 154 11.15 31.08 -9.15
CA PRO A 154 11.46 31.86 -7.96
C PRO A 154 12.75 32.67 -8.15
N THR A 155 12.80 33.88 -7.58
CA THR A 155 13.97 34.78 -7.64
C THR A 155 15.03 34.44 -6.59
N ASP A 156 14.65 33.84 -5.46
CA ASP A 156 15.57 33.39 -4.41
C ASP A 156 16.37 32.16 -4.87
N GLU A 157 17.69 32.22 -4.76
CA GLU A 157 18.63 31.15 -5.14
C GLU A 157 18.30 29.81 -4.47
N ARG A 158 17.90 29.81 -3.20
CA ARG A 158 17.58 28.56 -2.47
C ARG A 158 16.32 27.91 -3.00
N LEU A 159 15.30 28.72 -3.30
CA LEU A 159 14.04 28.25 -3.88
C LEU A 159 14.23 27.86 -5.35
N TYR A 160 15.11 28.55 -6.08
CA TYR A 160 15.45 28.23 -7.45
C TYR A 160 16.15 26.87 -7.56
N LYS A 161 17.12 26.56 -6.69
CA LYS A 161 17.72 25.21 -6.63
C LYS A 161 16.69 24.13 -6.39
N TYR A 162 15.70 24.39 -5.55
CA TYR A 162 14.60 23.46 -5.28
C TYR A 162 13.69 23.30 -6.51
N PHE A 163 13.31 24.41 -7.14
CA PHE A 163 12.53 24.45 -8.38
C PHE A 163 13.22 23.72 -9.53
N ALA A 164 14.50 24.00 -9.80
CA ALA A 164 15.28 23.38 -10.87
C ALA A 164 15.38 21.86 -10.72
N ASN A 165 15.52 21.37 -9.48
CA ASN A 165 15.52 19.94 -9.20
C ASN A 165 14.16 19.27 -9.49
N ILE A 166 13.06 19.97 -9.19
CA ILE A 166 11.71 19.49 -9.50
C ILE A 166 11.45 19.54 -10.99
N ASP A 167 11.79 20.64 -11.69
CA ASP A 167 11.59 20.75 -13.14
C ASP A 167 12.43 19.71 -13.91
N ASN A 168 13.69 19.48 -13.53
CA ASN A 168 14.51 18.40 -14.09
C ASN A 168 13.82 17.04 -13.99
N TYR A 169 13.29 16.71 -12.81
CA TYR A 169 12.57 15.46 -12.62
C TYR A 169 11.27 15.39 -13.41
N LEU A 170 10.48 16.46 -13.44
CA LEU A 170 9.22 16.48 -14.17
C LEU A 170 9.47 16.35 -15.68
N SER A 171 10.40 17.11 -16.24
CA SER A 171 10.82 17.02 -17.64
C SER A 171 11.26 15.60 -18.01
N TRP A 172 12.14 14.99 -17.19
CA TRP A 172 12.56 13.60 -17.39
C TRP A 172 11.44 12.59 -17.24
N PHE A 173 10.62 12.71 -16.22
CA PHE A 173 9.52 11.79 -15.99
C PHE A 173 8.51 11.84 -17.14
N THR A 174 8.21 13.03 -17.67
CA THR A 174 7.32 13.20 -18.81
C THR A 174 7.84 12.51 -20.05
N GLU A 175 9.11 12.73 -20.39
CA GLU A 175 9.73 12.07 -21.53
C GLU A 175 9.67 10.54 -21.37
N GLN A 176 10.00 10.00 -20.20
CA GLN A 176 9.96 8.55 -19.98
C GLN A 176 8.56 7.95 -20.15
N GLN A 177 7.51 8.64 -19.69
CA GLN A 177 6.13 8.17 -19.91
C GLN A 177 5.74 8.21 -21.40
N LEU A 178 6.11 9.28 -22.11
CA LEU A 178 5.84 9.40 -23.55
C LEU A 178 6.61 8.35 -24.36
N LEU A 179 7.89 8.13 -24.06
CA LEU A 179 8.71 7.09 -24.69
C LEU A 179 8.17 5.68 -24.41
N ALA A 180 7.68 5.43 -23.18
CA ALA A 180 7.06 4.16 -22.84
C ALA A 180 5.82 3.87 -23.70
N LEU A 181 4.99 4.89 -23.97
CA LEU A 181 3.85 4.79 -24.90
C LEU A 181 4.32 4.51 -26.32
N VAL A 182 5.32 5.26 -26.82
CA VAL A 182 5.89 5.06 -28.17
C VAL A 182 6.38 3.63 -28.39
N ALA A 183 7.09 3.06 -27.41
CA ALA A 183 7.63 1.70 -27.48
C ALA A 183 6.55 0.60 -27.53
N HIS A 184 5.43 0.79 -26.84
CA HIS A 184 4.39 -0.24 -26.70
C HIS A 184 3.21 -0.09 -27.65
N MET A 185 3.10 1.03 -28.38
CA MET A 185 2.03 1.26 -29.34
C MET A 185 2.06 0.28 -30.54
N PRO A 186 0.92 -0.01 -31.18
CA PRO A 186 0.85 -0.82 -32.41
C PRO A 186 1.71 -0.25 -33.54
N LYS A 187 2.17 -1.10 -34.45
CA LYS A 187 2.94 -0.67 -35.64
C LYS A 187 1.94 -0.42 -36.79
N GLY A 188 2.10 0.71 -37.50
CA GLY A 188 1.27 1.10 -38.66
C GLY A 188 0.05 1.98 -38.35
N GLY A 189 -0.47 2.67 -39.38
CA GLY A 189 -1.73 3.43 -39.35
C GLY A 189 -1.66 4.87 -38.80
N SER A 190 -2.81 5.36 -38.30
CA SER A 190 -3.05 6.70 -37.72
C SER A 190 -2.15 7.03 -36.53
N PHE A 191 -1.63 6.02 -35.82
CA PHE A 191 -0.70 6.22 -34.69
C PHE A 191 0.70 6.70 -35.10
N SER A 192 1.05 6.66 -36.39
CA SER A 192 2.37 7.12 -36.87
C SER A 192 2.58 8.62 -36.66
N GLU A 193 1.54 9.42 -36.86
CA GLU A 193 1.58 10.87 -36.65
C GLU A 193 1.74 11.23 -35.17
N VAL A 194 0.94 10.62 -34.29
CA VAL A 194 1.04 10.81 -32.84
C VAL A 194 2.40 10.37 -32.33
N LYS A 195 2.95 9.24 -32.80
CA LYS A 195 4.32 8.83 -32.45
C LYS A 195 5.35 9.90 -32.79
N ARG A 196 5.27 10.48 -33.99
CA ARG A 196 6.18 11.54 -34.41
C ARG A 196 6.04 12.76 -33.50
N ARG A 197 4.81 13.19 -33.21
CA ARG A 197 4.53 14.30 -32.28
C ARG A 197 5.10 14.05 -30.88
N LEU A 198 4.89 12.86 -30.31
CA LEU A 198 5.43 12.50 -29.00
C LEU A 198 6.96 12.52 -28.99
N VAL A 199 7.60 12.00 -30.04
CA VAL A 199 9.06 12.02 -30.20
C VAL A 199 9.58 13.46 -30.30
N THR A 200 8.91 14.34 -31.04
CA THR A 200 9.26 15.78 -31.10
C THR A 200 9.21 16.43 -29.72
N ILE A 201 8.18 16.14 -28.91
CA ILE A 201 8.08 16.66 -27.54
C ILE A 201 9.24 16.12 -26.68
N CYS A 202 9.58 14.85 -26.80
CA CYS A 202 10.70 14.23 -26.09
C CYS A 202 12.04 14.89 -26.43
N HIS A 203 12.30 15.15 -27.71
CA HIS A 203 13.51 15.85 -28.15
C HIS A 203 13.59 17.26 -27.56
N ARG A 204 12.50 18.02 -27.64
CA ARG A 204 12.45 19.39 -27.09
C ARG A 204 12.69 19.43 -25.58
N GLU A 205 12.15 18.47 -24.83
CA GLU A 205 12.43 18.34 -23.39
C GLU A 205 13.88 17.89 -23.13
N GLY A 206 14.45 17.05 -23.99
CA GLY A 206 15.88 16.70 -23.96
C GLY A 206 16.78 17.92 -24.08
N GLU A 207 16.60 18.69 -25.15
CA GLU A 207 17.34 19.93 -25.44
C GLU A 207 17.18 20.97 -24.31
N TYR A 208 15.96 21.11 -23.77
CA TYR A 208 15.71 22.02 -22.65
C TYR A 208 16.59 21.69 -21.43
N ARG A 209 16.69 20.42 -21.04
CA ARG A 209 17.52 20.02 -19.88
C ARG A 209 19.01 20.19 -20.12
N GLU A 210 19.44 20.10 -21.37
CA GLU A 210 20.83 20.38 -21.77
C GLU A 210 21.13 21.88 -21.67
N GLN A 211 20.23 22.73 -22.18
CA GLN A 211 20.35 24.19 -22.09
C GLN A 211 20.35 24.69 -20.64
N GLN A 212 19.58 24.04 -19.76
CA GLN A 212 19.53 24.38 -18.33
C GLN A 212 20.62 23.70 -17.49
N GLU A 213 21.50 22.91 -18.11
CA GLU A 213 22.61 22.20 -17.46
C GLU A 213 22.20 21.39 -16.22
N TYR A 214 20.98 20.84 -16.22
CA TYR A 214 20.45 20.17 -15.03
C TYR A 214 21.22 18.91 -14.64
N ASN A 215 21.88 18.26 -15.60
CA ASN A 215 22.58 17.01 -15.42
C ASN A 215 24.01 17.14 -15.93
N ALA A 216 24.99 16.82 -15.07
CA ALA A 216 26.38 16.69 -15.48
C ALA A 216 26.54 15.59 -16.54
N GLU A 217 27.50 15.74 -17.43
CA GLU A 217 27.77 14.84 -18.55
C GLU A 217 27.87 13.37 -18.13
N ARG A 218 28.68 13.07 -17.10
CA ARG A 218 28.80 11.74 -16.48
C ARG A 218 27.48 11.07 -16.07
N VAL A 219 26.42 11.85 -15.81
CA VAL A 219 25.10 11.35 -15.42
C VAL A 219 24.24 11.08 -16.65
N ARG A 220 24.45 11.84 -17.74
CA ARG A 220 23.77 11.63 -19.02
C ARG A 220 24.25 10.33 -19.68
N ASP A 221 25.54 10.04 -19.58
CA ASP A 221 26.16 8.89 -20.26
C ASP A 221 25.84 7.54 -19.59
N ASP A 222 25.55 7.54 -18.29
CA ASP A 222 25.27 6.33 -17.51
C ASP A 222 23.78 6.26 -17.12
N PRO A 223 22.99 5.36 -17.76
CA PRO A 223 21.57 5.18 -17.45
C PRO A 223 21.28 4.86 -15.98
N THR A 224 22.21 4.15 -15.31
CA THR A 224 22.05 3.77 -13.90
C THR A 224 22.18 4.99 -13.00
N ARG A 225 23.14 5.88 -13.29
CA ARG A 225 23.31 7.15 -12.55
C ARG A 225 22.12 8.07 -12.77
N MET A 226 21.64 8.19 -14.00
CA MET A 226 20.43 8.94 -14.31
C MET A 226 19.24 8.43 -13.49
N SER A 227 18.97 7.12 -13.55
CA SER A 227 17.87 6.49 -12.80
C SER A 227 17.98 6.73 -11.29
N ASN A 228 19.18 6.58 -10.72
CA ASN A 228 19.41 6.83 -9.29
C ASN A 228 19.18 8.31 -8.91
N LYS A 229 19.64 9.26 -9.73
CA LYS A 229 19.39 10.69 -9.52
C LYS A 229 17.88 10.98 -9.55
N MET A 230 17.17 10.45 -10.55
CA MET A 230 15.73 10.68 -10.68
C MET A 230 14.93 10.05 -9.54
N ARG A 231 15.38 8.92 -8.99
CA ARG A 231 14.82 8.35 -7.75
C ARG A 231 14.97 9.29 -6.56
N LEU A 232 16.10 9.99 -6.44
CA LEU A 232 16.31 10.99 -5.37
C LEU A 232 15.39 12.20 -5.56
N LEU A 233 15.24 12.69 -6.79
CA LEU A 233 14.36 13.82 -7.09
C LEU A 233 12.88 13.48 -6.88
N ARG A 234 12.46 12.24 -7.18
CA ARG A 234 11.12 11.75 -6.81
C ARG A 234 10.90 11.82 -5.29
N ARG A 235 11.90 11.39 -4.50
CA ARG A 235 11.83 11.49 -3.02
C ARG A 235 11.82 12.93 -2.52
N LEU A 236 12.48 13.86 -3.22
CA LEU A 236 12.49 15.28 -2.89
C LEU A 236 11.08 15.89 -2.97
N ILE A 237 10.26 15.42 -3.91
CA ILE A 237 8.85 15.79 -4.09
C ILE A 237 7.97 15.07 -3.06
N GLU A 238 8.27 13.81 -2.74
CA GLU A 238 7.46 13.00 -1.80
C GLU A 238 7.68 13.37 -0.31
N TYR A 239 8.87 13.85 0.08
CA TYR A 239 9.21 14.06 1.48
C TYR A 239 8.40 15.18 2.17
N PRO A 240 8.20 16.38 1.57
CA PRO A 240 7.43 17.45 2.21
C PRO A 240 5.93 17.13 2.33
N ILE A 241 5.41 16.28 1.44
CA ILE A 241 3.98 15.93 1.43
C ILE A 241 3.67 14.73 2.33
N THR A 242 4.66 13.88 2.64
CA THR A 242 4.44 12.63 3.39
C THR A 242 4.64 12.88 4.88
N LEU A 243 3.63 12.54 5.67
CA LEU A 243 3.71 12.63 7.13
C LEU A 243 4.77 11.66 7.65
N LYS A 244 5.67 12.16 8.50
CA LYS A 244 6.62 11.32 9.22
C LYS A 244 5.86 10.40 10.17
N GLN A 245 6.28 9.16 10.23
CA GLN A 245 5.62 8.14 11.04
C GLN A 245 6.58 7.57 12.07
N ARG A 246 6.08 7.40 13.30
CA ARG A 246 6.75 6.62 14.34
C ARG A 246 5.82 5.51 14.79
N ALA A 247 6.24 4.26 14.60
CA ALA A 247 5.53 3.10 15.10
C ALA A 247 5.99 2.80 16.53
N LEU A 248 5.05 2.61 17.43
CA LEU A 248 5.27 2.23 18.81
C LEU A 248 4.51 0.93 19.06
N GLU A 249 5.20 -0.09 19.56
CA GLU A 249 4.56 -1.31 20.04
C GLU A 249 3.85 -1.03 21.36
N LEU A 250 2.59 -1.42 21.44
CA LEU A 250 1.78 -1.33 22.65
C LEU A 250 1.86 -2.66 23.42
N GLY A 251 1.76 -2.57 24.75
CA GLY A 251 1.69 -3.75 25.60
C GLY A 251 3.03 -4.35 26.01
N SER A 252 4.18 -3.79 25.62
CA SER A 252 5.49 -4.26 26.10
C SER A 252 5.63 -4.13 27.63
N GLY A 253 5.12 -3.05 28.21
CA GLY A 253 5.03 -2.86 29.66
C GLY A 253 4.01 -3.80 30.31
N GLU A 254 2.82 -3.95 29.70
CA GLU A 254 1.77 -4.84 30.20
C GLU A 254 2.25 -6.31 30.20
N GLN A 255 2.98 -6.74 29.17
CA GLN A 255 3.56 -8.07 29.09
C GLN A 255 4.58 -8.33 30.20
N LYS A 256 5.41 -7.33 30.54
CA LYS A 256 6.33 -7.42 31.67
C LYS A 256 5.58 -7.52 33.00
N ALA A 257 4.50 -6.77 33.18
CA ALA A 257 3.65 -6.83 34.37
C ALA A 257 2.96 -8.20 34.50
N VAL A 258 2.38 -8.74 33.42
CA VAL A 258 1.78 -10.08 33.40
C VAL A 258 2.83 -11.15 33.69
N LYS A 259 4.05 -11.03 33.15
CA LYS A 259 5.16 -11.94 33.45
C LYS A 259 5.53 -11.90 34.94
N ALA A 260 5.63 -10.70 35.52
CA ALA A 260 5.93 -10.53 36.93
C ALA A 260 4.83 -11.11 37.83
N LEU A 261 3.56 -10.82 37.51
CA LEU A 261 2.40 -11.34 38.24
C LEU A 261 2.32 -12.87 38.17
N ALA A 262 2.44 -13.45 36.97
CA ALA A 262 2.44 -14.91 36.80
C ALA A 262 3.57 -15.57 37.60
N THR A 263 4.76 -14.95 37.58
CA THR A 263 5.91 -15.44 38.37
C THR A 263 5.63 -15.37 39.86
N ALA A 264 5.05 -14.26 40.36
CA ALA A 264 4.73 -14.08 41.77
C ALA A 264 3.70 -15.11 42.26
N VAL A 265 2.62 -15.31 41.49
CA VAL A 265 1.56 -16.30 41.81
C VAL A 265 2.15 -17.71 41.86
N VAL A 266 2.92 -18.09 40.84
CA VAL A 266 3.54 -19.42 40.80
C VAL A 266 4.54 -19.60 41.96
N MET A 267 5.34 -18.58 42.28
CA MET A 267 6.27 -18.64 43.42
C MET A 267 5.56 -18.76 44.76
N ALA A 268 4.40 -18.12 44.93
CA ALA A 268 3.58 -18.25 46.14
C ALA A 268 3.04 -19.68 46.29
N PHE A 269 2.47 -20.26 45.21
CA PHE A 269 1.98 -21.64 45.23
C PHE A 269 3.11 -22.66 45.45
N VAL A 270 4.27 -22.46 44.83
CA VAL A 270 5.44 -23.34 45.03
C VAL A 270 5.93 -23.28 46.47
N SER A 271 6.06 -22.07 47.02
CA SER A 271 6.49 -21.89 48.41
C SER A 271 5.52 -22.55 49.38
N LEU A 272 4.20 -22.38 49.20
CA LEU A 272 3.18 -23.03 50.02
C LEU A 272 3.20 -24.56 49.85
N GLY A 273 3.40 -25.06 48.63
CA GLY A 273 3.50 -26.49 48.35
C GLY A 273 4.72 -27.13 49.03
N VAL A 274 5.87 -26.45 49.05
CA VAL A 274 7.07 -26.90 49.76
C VAL A 274 6.83 -26.97 51.28
N LEU A 275 6.14 -25.97 51.85
CA LEU A 275 5.77 -25.98 53.27
C LEU A 275 4.89 -27.19 53.59
N HIS A 276 3.87 -27.45 52.77
CA HIS A 276 2.98 -28.59 52.98
C HIS A 276 3.67 -29.95 52.77
N LEU A 277 4.58 -30.06 51.80
CA LEU A 277 5.42 -31.25 51.59
C LEU A 277 6.26 -31.55 52.83
N ARG A 278 6.81 -30.51 53.46
CA ARG A 278 7.62 -30.64 54.67
C ARG A 278 6.79 -31.17 55.84
N ASP A 279 5.54 -30.70 55.97
CA ASP A 279 4.64 -31.13 57.05
C ASP A 279 4.18 -32.60 56.91
N VAL A 280 4.07 -33.12 55.67
CA VAL A 280 3.52 -34.46 55.40
C VAL A 280 4.60 -35.54 55.23
N ILE A 281 5.75 -35.20 54.63
CA ILE A 281 6.79 -36.17 54.20
C ILE A 281 8.07 -36.04 55.05
N GLY A 282 8.06 -35.17 56.07
CA GLY A 282 9.24 -34.70 56.82
C GLY A 282 10.23 -35.77 57.30
N ASP A 283 9.77 -37.02 57.48
CA ASP A 283 10.58 -38.13 57.99
C ASP A 283 11.39 -38.89 56.92
N ILE A 284 11.14 -38.69 55.62
CA ILE A 284 11.83 -39.41 54.53
C ILE A 284 12.58 -38.42 53.60
N THR A 285 13.86 -38.21 53.87
CA THR A 285 14.70 -37.22 53.17
C THR A 285 14.77 -37.44 51.65
N ALA A 286 14.89 -38.68 51.20
CA ALA A 286 14.98 -39.00 49.77
C ALA A 286 13.66 -38.71 49.02
N LEU A 287 12.52 -39.04 49.64
CA LEU A 287 11.19 -38.80 49.07
C LEU A 287 10.89 -37.30 49.03
N PHE A 288 11.29 -36.56 50.07
CA PHE A 288 11.18 -35.10 50.12
C PHE A 288 11.95 -34.42 48.98
N VAL A 289 13.21 -34.80 48.74
CA VAL A 289 14.03 -34.24 47.65
C VAL A 289 13.42 -34.53 46.28
N LEU A 290 12.94 -35.76 46.06
CA LEU A 290 12.30 -36.15 44.80
C LEU A 290 10.99 -35.38 44.57
N ALA A 291 10.17 -35.24 45.61
CA ALA A 291 8.91 -34.50 45.53
C ALA A 291 9.15 -33.00 45.31
N MET A 292 10.18 -32.42 45.94
CA MET A 292 10.60 -31.04 45.70
C MET A 292 11.07 -30.83 44.25
N ALA A 293 11.89 -31.73 43.71
CA ALA A 293 12.34 -31.66 42.32
C ALA A 293 11.16 -31.69 41.33
N LEU A 294 10.17 -32.57 41.57
CA LEU A 294 8.96 -32.64 40.76
C LEU A 294 8.14 -31.35 40.84
N LEU A 295 8.01 -30.77 42.03
CA LEU A 295 7.31 -29.49 42.25
C LEU A 295 8.00 -28.34 41.49
N TYR A 296 9.34 -28.28 41.51
CA TYR A 296 10.11 -27.30 40.74
C TYR A 296 10.05 -27.53 39.23
N ALA A 297 9.97 -28.77 38.75
CA ALA A 297 9.76 -29.05 37.32
C ALA A 297 8.36 -28.59 36.88
N MET A 298 7.34 -28.91 37.69
CA MET A 298 5.94 -28.54 37.46
C MET A 298 5.75 -27.01 37.45
N ARG A 299 6.47 -26.29 38.32
CA ARG A 299 6.53 -24.82 38.35
C ARG A 299 6.83 -24.22 36.99
N GLU A 300 7.84 -24.75 36.27
CA GLU A 300 8.29 -24.13 35.02
C GLU A 300 7.24 -24.26 33.91
N VAL A 301 6.56 -25.41 33.84
CA VAL A 301 5.45 -25.63 32.89
C VAL A 301 4.27 -24.70 33.21
N PHE A 302 3.82 -24.65 34.47
CA PHE A 302 2.67 -23.80 34.86
C PHE A 302 2.93 -22.31 34.70
N LYS A 303 4.17 -21.85 34.98
CA LYS A 303 4.56 -20.45 34.80
C LYS A 303 4.39 -20.01 33.35
N ASP A 304 4.79 -20.84 32.41
CA ASP A 304 4.70 -20.53 30.99
C ASP A 304 3.25 -20.60 30.49
N ASP A 305 2.47 -21.60 30.93
CA ASP A 305 1.06 -21.72 30.58
C ASP A 305 0.20 -20.59 31.15
N LEU A 306 0.40 -20.24 32.43
CA LEU A 306 -0.31 -19.13 33.08
C LEU A 306 0.04 -17.80 32.41
N ARG A 307 1.33 -17.55 32.16
CA ARG A 307 1.78 -16.35 31.42
C ARG A 307 1.09 -16.25 30.07
N ASN A 308 1.12 -17.33 29.28
CA ASN A 308 0.59 -17.33 27.93
C ASN A 308 -0.95 -17.19 27.91
N THR A 309 -1.63 -17.75 28.91
CA THR A 309 -3.10 -17.68 29.04
C THR A 309 -3.57 -16.30 29.49
N LEU A 310 -2.95 -15.74 30.55
CA LEU A 310 -3.22 -14.37 31.01
C LEU A 310 -2.94 -13.35 29.91
N TRP A 311 -1.83 -13.53 29.19
CA TRP A 311 -1.47 -12.64 28.09
C TRP A 311 -2.47 -12.71 26.92
N ARG A 312 -2.87 -13.92 26.50
CA ARG A 312 -3.89 -14.10 25.46
C ARG A 312 -5.23 -13.47 25.83
N TRP A 313 -5.63 -13.60 27.10
CA TRP A 313 -6.87 -13.01 27.61
C TRP A 313 -6.80 -11.48 27.64
N LEU A 314 -5.72 -10.91 28.19
CA LEU A 314 -5.54 -9.46 28.28
C LEU A 314 -5.40 -8.79 26.89
N ARG A 315 -4.71 -9.44 25.95
CA ARG A 315 -4.45 -8.91 24.60
C ARG A 315 -5.68 -8.97 23.69
N ARG A 316 -6.71 -9.76 24.02
CA ARG A 316 -7.86 -9.99 23.13
C ARG A 316 -8.57 -8.67 22.78
N GLY A 317 -8.57 -8.32 21.49
CA GLY A 317 -9.25 -7.12 20.96
C GLY A 317 -8.55 -5.78 21.24
N ARG A 318 -7.38 -5.78 21.90
CA ARG A 318 -6.60 -4.56 22.16
C ARG A 318 -5.67 -4.20 20.99
N PRO A 319 -5.41 -2.90 20.75
CA PRO A 319 -4.49 -2.47 19.71
C PRO A 319 -3.07 -2.94 20.04
N LYS A 320 -2.39 -3.51 19.04
CA LYS A 320 -1.02 -4.02 19.18
C LYS A 320 0.02 -2.95 18.88
N TRP A 321 -0.30 -2.02 17.98
CA TRP A 321 0.60 -0.94 17.60
C TRP A 321 -0.10 0.41 17.64
N ARG A 322 0.70 1.44 17.89
CA ARG A 322 0.30 2.85 17.78
C ARG A 322 1.26 3.58 16.87
N ARG A 323 0.73 4.18 15.83
CA ARG A 323 1.44 5.04 14.90
C ARG A 323 1.19 6.50 15.25
N GLN A 324 2.25 7.30 15.27
CA GLN A 324 2.17 8.75 15.45
C GLN A 324 2.52 9.44 14.13
N TYR A 325 1.70 10.41 13.75
CA TYR A 325 1.88 11.22 12.54
C TYR A 325 2.45 12.58 12.91
N ILE A 326 3.58 12.91 12.30
CA ILE A 326 4.32 14.14 12.54
C ILE A 326 4.46 14.90 11.23
N ASP A 327 4.16 16.20 11.25
CA ASP A 327 4.33 17.10 10.11
C ASP A 327 5.84 17.16 9.72
N PRO A 328 6.21 16.89 8.45
CA PRO A 328 7.61 16.97 8.02
C PRO A 328 8.23 18.36 8.16
N THR A 329 7.42 19.43 8.08
CA THR A 329 7.86 20.83 8.10
C THR A 329 8.02 21.34 9.52
N ARG A 330 6.93 21.32 10.31
CA ARG A 330 6.90 21.87 11.67
C ARG A 330 7.36 20.88 12.74
N ASN A 331 7.53 19.61 12.38
CA ASN A 331 7.83 18.51 13.31
C ASN A 331 6.83 18.39 14.47
N ALA A 332 5.58 18.82 14.24
CA ALA A 332 4.51 18.80 15.22
C ALA A 332 3.67 17.52 15.07
N LEU A 333 3.14 17.00 16.19
CA LEU A 333 2.22 15.87 16.16
C LEU A 333 0.87 16.30 15.55
N VAL A 334 0.48 15.65 14.46
CA VAL A 334 -0.76 15.92 13.69
C VAL A 334 -1.83 14.86 13.98
N GLY A 335 -1.44 13.66 14.38
CA GLY A 335 -2.42 12.63 14.72
C GLY A 335 -1.84 11.33 15.22
N ARG A 336 -2.74 10.42 15.56
CA ARG A 336 -2.42 9.08 16.07
C ARG A 336 -3.30 8.05 15.38
N GLN A 337 -2.74 6.87 15.17
CA GLN A 337 -3.46 5.71 14.66
C GLN A 337 -3.15 4.50 15.50
N LEU A 338 -4.20 3.76 15.85
CA LEU A 338 -4.13 2.47 16.52
C LEU A 338 -4.31 1.37 15.48
N GLU A 339 -3.51 0.32 15.58
CA GLU A 339 -3.46 -0.76 14.58
C GLU A 339 -3.60 -2.12 15.29
N TRP A 340 -4.44 -2.97 14.70
CA TRP A 340 -4.67 -4.35 15.09
C TRP A 340 -4.39 -5.25 13.90
N PHE A 341 -3.86 -6.43 14.16
CA PHE A 341 -3.70 -7.48 13.16
C PHE A 341 -3.92 -8.83 13.81
N ASP A 342 -4.99 -9.54 13.44
CA ASP A 342 -5.37 -10.81 14.05
C ASP A 342 -5.76 -11.85 12.99
N TYR A 343 -5.44 -13.12 13.25
CA TYR A 343 -6.02 -14.23 12.50
C TYR A 343 -7.42 -14.56 13.05
N LYS A 344 -8.41 -14.56 12.18
CA LYS A 344 -9.81 -14.88 12.51
C LYS A 344 -10.30 -16.10 11.72
N ARG A 345 -11.22 -16.82 12.35
CA ARG A 345 -12.04 -17.82 11.65
C ARG A 345 -13.21 -17.12 10.98
N TYR A 346 -13.67 -17.68 9.86
CA TYR A 346 -14.81 -17.15 9.11
C TYR A 346 -16.06 -16.94 9.99
N THR A 347 -16.34 -17.88 10.89
CA THR A 347 -17.51 -17.84 11.79
C THR A 347 -17.47 -16.72 12.83
N ALA A 348 -16.28 -16.16 13.10
CA ALA A 348 -16.10 -15.07 14.07
C ALA A 348 -16.18 -13.68 13.41
N LEU A 349 -16.51 -13.60 12.13
CA LEU A 349 -16.66 -12.35 11.39
C LEU A 349 -18.08 -11.79 11.52
N ASP A 350 -18.22 -10.48 11.36
CA ASP A 350 -19.52 -9.79 11.35
C ASP A 350 -20.39 -10.27 10.17
N GLN A 351 -21.72 -10.27 10.35
CA GLN A 351 -22.67 -10.81 9.36
C GLN A 351 -22.54 -10.12 7.99
N ASP A 352 -22.36 -8.79 7.96
CA ASP A 352 -22.20 -8.02 6.71
C ASP A 352 -20.98 -8.47 5.89
N ILE A 353 -19.87 -8.78 6.58
CA ILE A 353 -18.63 -9.25 5.94
C ILE A 353 -18.82 -10.67 5.40
N GLN A 354 -19.52 -11.53 6.14
CA GLN A 354 -19.86 -12.87 5.69
C GLN A 354 -20.80 -12.82 4.47
N GLN A 355 -21.80 -11.94 4.49
CA GLN A 355 -22.70 -11.73 3.38
C GLN A 355 -21.95 -11.22 2.15
N MET A 356 -21.05 -10.24 2.26
CA MET A 356 -20.27 -9.78 1.11
C MET A 356 -19.33 -10.84 0.52
N ARG A 357 -18.86 -11.78 1.35
CA ARG A 357 -18.06 -12.90 0.87
C ARG A 357 -18.91 -13.91 0.06
N ARG A 358 -20.24 -14.01 0.31
CA ARG A 358 -21.22 -15.05 -0.11
C ARG A 358 -20.53 -16.38 -0.50
N ARG A 359 -20.63 -17.40 0.36
CA ARG A 359 -20.14 -18.76 0.07
C ARG A 359 -20.78 -19.30 -1.21
N THR A 360 -20.06 -19.28 -2.33
CA THR A 360 -20.37 -20.19 -3.43
C THR A 360 -19.86 -21.57 -3.01
N VAL A 361 -20.72 -22.59 -3.12
CA VAL A 361 -20.66 -23.92 -2.48
C VAL A 361 -19.36 -24.72 -2.73
N ALA A 362 -18.47 -24.27 -3.62
CA ALA A 362 -17.22 -24.96 -3.96
C ALA A 362 -15.95 -24.51 -3.20
N GLN A 363 -16.04 -23.54 -2.27
CA GLN A 363 -14.83 -22.98 -1.63
C GLN A 363 -14.48 -23.65 -0.29
N ARG A 364 -13.34 -24.34 -0.33
CA ARG A 364 -12.59 -24.95 0.77
C ARG A 364 -12.37 -23.98 1.93
N GLU A 365 -12.08 -24.50 3.12
CA GLU A 365 -11.82 -23.70 4.33
C GLU A 365 -10.83 -22.54 4.04
N GLU A 366 -11.08 -21.38 4.66
CA GLU A 366 -10.29 -20.17 4.48
C GLU A 366 -9.76 -19.66 5.82
N VAL A 367 -8.53 -19.16 5.80
CA VAL A 367 -7.93 -18.44 6.91
C VAL A 367 -8.09 -16.95 6.65
N VAL A 368 -8.62 -16.21 7.63
CA VAL A 368 -8.91 -14.78 7.49
C VAL A 368 -7.88 -13.98 8.26
N MET A 369 -7.13 -13.14 7.56
CA MET A 369 -6.28 -12.12 8.19
C MET A 369 -7.06 -10.83 8.30
N HIS A 370 -7.25 -10.32 9.51
CA HIS A 370 -7.96 -9.08 9.79
C HIS A 370 -6.97 -8.00 10.23
N TYR A 371 -6.78 -7.00 9.39
CA TYR A 371 -6.10 -5.76 9.74
C TYR A 371 -7.15 -4.70 10.07
N ARG A 372 -7.08 -4.09 11.25
CA ARG A 372 -7.90 -2.95 11.63
C ARG A 372 -7.02 -1.76 11.91
N SER A 373 -7.46 -0.58 11.50
CA SER A 373 -6.84 0.67 11.93
C SER A 373 -7.90 1.68 12.34
N SER A 374 -7.62 2.42 13.41
CA SER A 374 -8.45 3.51 13.90
C SER A 374 -7.57 4.73 14.03
N SER A 375 -7.94 5.80 13.34
CA SER A 375 -7.14 6.99 13.19
C SER A 375 -7.87 8.19 13.73
N ARG A 376 -7.16 9.02 14.49
CA ARG A 376 -7.62 10.29 15.00
C ARG A 376 -6.64 11.38 14.64
N MET A 377 -7.08 12.35 13.84
CA MET A 377 -6.28 13.48 13.38
C MET A 377 -6.72 14.77 14.09
N SER A 378 -5.80 15.71 14.25
CA SER A 378 -6.07 17.03 14.81
C SER A 378 -6.36 18.02 13.66
N PRO A 379 -7.60 18.49 13.50
CA PRO A 379 -8.00 19.37 12.39
C PRO A 379 -7.24 20.70 12.38
N THR A 380 -7.09 21.33 13.55
CA THR A 380 -6.46 22.66 13.73
C THR A 380 -4.97 22.76 13.38
N ARG A 381 -4.35 21.71 12.86
CA ARG A 381 -2.91 21.66 12.52
C ARG A 381 -2.62 21.34 11.05
N PHE A 382 -3.64 21.18 10.21
CA PHE A 382 -3.42 21.17 8.77
C PHE A 382 -2.89 22.54 8.33
N LEU A 383 -1.95 22.53 7.38
CA LEU A 383 -1.44 23.79 6.80
C LEU A 383 -2.61 24.48 6.09
N SER A 384 -2.75 25.80 6.27
CA SER A 384 -3.86 26.59 5.70
C SER A 384 -3.94 26.39 4.18
N GLY A 385 -5.07 25.87 3.70
CA GLY A 385 -5.31 25.51 2.29
C GLY A 385 -5.36 24.01 1.98
N TYR A 386 -5.36 23.13 2.99
CA TYR A 386 -5.49 21.68 2.79
C TYR A 386 -6.57 21.07 3.66
N GLU A 387 -7.56 20.44 3.00
CA GLU A 387 -8.73 19.86 3.67
C GLU A 387 -8.67 18.32 3.76
N HIS A 388 -7.79 17.68 2.99
CA HIS A 388 -7.77 16.21 2.85
C HIS A 388 -6.38 15.59 3.04
N THR A 389 -6.38 14.34 3.52
CA THR A 389 -5.19 13.48 3.47
C THR A 389 -5.48 12.23 2.66
N ARG A 390 -4.48 11.77 1.93
CA ARG A 390 -4.53 10.48 1.24
C ARG A 390 -3.78 9.46 2.07
N GLU A 391 -4.49 8.42 2.51
CA GLU A 391 -3.86 7.25 3.09
C GLU A 391 -3.64 6.20 2.01
N THR A 392 -2.43 5.64 1.99
CA THR A 392 -2.04 4.54 1.11
C THR A 392 -1.53 3.39 1.96
N LEU A 393 -2.28 2.29 1.98
CA LEU A 393 -1.90 1.03 2.60
C LEU A 393 -1.36 0.09 1.52
N SER A 394 -0.11 -0.32 1.65
CA SER A 394 0.52 -1.32 0.78
C SER A 394 0.61 -2.64 1.53
N ILE A 395 0.06 -3.71 0.95
CA ILE A 395 0.10 -5.07 1.48
C ILE A 395 1.02 -5.90 0.58
N ASP A 396 2.14 -6.36 1.13
CA ASP A 396 3.08 -7.24 0.43
C ASP A 396 2.67 -8.72 0.59
N LEU A 397 2.33 -9.35 -0.54
CA LEU A 397 1.91 -10.75 -0.57
C LEU A 397 3.09 -11.72 -0.74
N SER A 398 4.34 -11.24 -0.79
CA SER A 398 5.52 -12.10 -1.02
C SER A 398 5.67 -13.23 0.01
N MET A 399 5.30 -12.99 1.27
CA MET A 399 5.28 -14.05 2.29
C MET A 399 4.24 -15.13 1.98
N LEU A 400 3.09 -14.76 1.40
CA LEU A 400 2.03 -15.69 1.02
C LEU A 400 2.37 -16.44 -0.28
N THR A 401 2.98 -15.78 -1.26
CA THR A 401 3.37 -16.43 -2.53
C THR A 401 4.46 -17.49 -2.31
N ARG A 402 5.29 -17.33 -1.28
CA ARG A 402 6.28 -18.35 -0.88
C ARG A 402 5.65 -19.66 -0.39
N LEU A 403 4.42 -19.62 0.13
CA LEU A 403 3.67 -20.80 0.56
C LEU A 403 3.05 -21.59 -0.59
N MET A 404 3.00 -21.02 -1.79
CA MET A 404 2.45 -21.68 -2.98
C MET A 404 3.42 -22.74 -3.50
N SER A 405 2.91 -23.77 -4.19
CA SER A 405 3.75 -24.81 -4.80
C SER A 405 4.69 -24.23 -5.88
N LYS A 406 5.84 -24.89 -6.11
CA LYS A 406 6.77 -24.51 -7.20
C LYS A 406 6.29 -25.05 -8.55
N ASP A 407 5.36 -25.98 -8.52
CA ASP A 407 5.03 -26.84 -9.64
C ASP A 407 4.35 -26.06 -10.76
N LYS A 408 4.87 -26.26 -11.97
CA LYS A 408 4.30 -25.73 -13.20
C LYS A 408 3.64 -26.88 -13.95
N HIS A 409 2.39 -26.69 -14.34
CA HIS A 409 1.66 -27.67 -15.14
C HIS A 409 1.76 -27.25 -16.61
N HIS A 410 1.96 -28.21 -17.49
CA HIS A 410 1.97 -27.95 -18.93
C HIS A 410 0.59 -28.20 -19.50
N ILE A 411 0.06 -27.21 -20.20
CA ILE A 411 -1.18 -27.32 -20.97
C ILE A 411 -0.79 -27.33 -22.43
N TYR A 412 -1.33 -28.28 -23.17
CA TYR A 412 -1.16 -28.38 -24.61
C TYR A 412 -2.41 -27.83 -25.28
N ARG A 413 -2.26 -26.86 -26.18
CA ARG A 413 -3.36 -26.29 -26.96
C ARG A 413 -3.00 -26.35 -28.44
N LEU A 414 -3.98 -26.62 -29.29
CA LEU A 414 -3.83 -26.51 -30.73
C LEU A 414 -4.01 -25.05 -31.13
N LYS A 415 -2.99 -24.42 -31.73
CA LYS A 415 -3.08 -23.06 -32.29
C LYS A 415 -2.58 -23.13 -33.74
N GLU A 416 -3.42 -22.72 -34.68
CA GLU A 416 -3.09 -22.73 -36.13
C GLU A 416 -2.58 -24.11 -36.62
N GLY A 417 -3.19 -25.21 -36.15
CA GLY A 417 -2.82 -26.58 -36.54
C GLY A 417 -1.55 -27.12 -35.88
N GLN A 418 -0.85 -26.35 -35.06
CA GLN A 418 0.33 -26.79 -34.30
C GLN A 418 0.02 -26.93 -32.81
N ALA A 419 0.56 -27.98 -32.18
CA ALA A 419 0.45 -28.19 -30.74
C ALA A 419 1.43 -27.24 -30.00
N VAL A 420 0.88 -26.27 -29.28
CA VAL A 420 1.65 -25.33 -28.44
C VAL A 420 1.63 -25.84 -27.01
N ARG A 421 2.83 -26.00 -26.43
CA ARG A 421 3.03 -26.32 -24.99
C ARG A 421 3.16 -25.03 -24.20
N GLU A 422 2.20 -24.76 -23.32
CA GLU A 422 2.22 -23.60 -22.42
C GLU A 422 2.46 -24.04 -20.98
N SER A 423 3.43 -23.42 -20.31
CA SER A 423 3.69 -23.65 -18.88
C SER A 423 2.82 -22.72 -18.05
N VAL A 424 1.96 -23.31 -17.20
CA VAL A 424 1.00 -22.57 -16.37
C VAL A 424 1.28 -22.81 -14.89
N GLU A 425 1.38 -21.72 -14.14
CA GLU A 425 1.48 -21.76 -12.68
C GLU A 425 0.10 -21.92 -12.03
N ARG A 426 0.04 -22.67 -10.92
CA ARG A 426 -1.19 -22.77 -10.13
C ARG A 426 -1.57 -21.38 -9.59
N ARG A 427 -2.81 -20.96 -9.85
CA ARG A 427 -3.36 -19.69 -9.40
C ARG A 427 -4.27 -19.93 -8.20
N HIS A 428 -4.19 -19.04 -7.22
CA HIS A 428 -5.03 -19.02 -6.03
C HIS A 428 -5.85 -17.73 -6.04
N LEU A 429 -7.11 -17.83 -5.66
CA LEU A 429 -7.99 -16.68 -5.52
C LEU A 429 -8.00 -16.23 -4.07
N PHE A 430 -7.50 -15.02 -3.81
CA PHE A 430 -7.66 -14.34 -2.53
C PHE A 430 -8.85 -13.39 -2.61
N ASN A 431 -9.63 -13.30 -1.54
CA ASN A 431 -10.70 -12.31 -1.47
C ASN A 431 -10.29 -11.23 -0.48
N LEU A 432 -10.46 -9.98 -0.87
CA LEU A 432 -10.18 -8.81 -0.05
C LEU A 432 -11.49 -8.09 0.18
N VAL A 433 -11.93 -8.00 1.43
CA VAL A 433 -13.10 -7.21 1.83
C VAL A 433 -12.61 -6.05 2.68
N VAL A 434 -13.03 -4.84 2.32
CA VAL A 434 -12.64 -3.62 3.02
C VAL A 434 -13.88 -2.92 3.52
N ARG A 435 -13.89 -2.59 4.82
CA ARG A 435 -14.91 -1.78 5.47
C ARG A 435 -14.29 -0.48 5.96
N GLU A 436 -14.89 0.63 5.61
CA GLU A 436 -14.54 1.96 6.09
C GLU A 436 -15.72 2.58 6.84
N THR A 437 -15.43 3.18 7.99
CA THR A 437 -16.40 3.85 8.84
C THR A 437 -15.85 5.19 9.31
N GLY A 438 -16.73 6.18 9.42
CA GLY A 438 -16.40 7.52 9.91
C GLY A 438 -16.15 8.58 8.84
N SER A 439 -16.29 8.25 7.54
CA SER A 439 -16.26 9.22 6.44
C SER A 439 -17.64 9.72 5.99
N GLU A 440 -18.68 8.90 6.25
CA GLU A 440 -20.10 9.10 5.90
C GLU A 440 -20.96 8.35 6.96
N ASP A 441 -22.26 8.66 7.04
CA ASP A 441 -23.19 8.04 8.01
C ASP A 441 -23.36 6.52 7.82
N ALA A 442 -23.14 6.04 6.59
CA ALA A 442 -23.20 4.61 6.27
C ALA A 442 -21.79 4.01 6.12
N PRO A 443 -21.55 2.77 6.63
CA PRO A 443 -20.29 2.07 6.42
C PRO A 443 -20.08 1.77 4.93
N TYR A 444 -18.94 2.21 4.39
CA TYR A 444 -18.55 1.84 3.03
C TYR A 444 -17.96 0.43 3.04
N LEU A 445 -18.52 -0.48 2.24
CA LEU A 445 -18.12 -1.88 2.19
C LEU A 445 -17.90 -2.31 0.74
N ALA A 446 -16.72 -2.86 0.45
CA ALA A 446 -16.38 -3.27 -0.90
C ALA A 446 -15.51 -4.54 -0.93
N ARG A 447 -15.61 -5.29 -2.04
CA ARG A 447 -14.91 -6.57 -2.24
C ARG A 447 -14.08 -6.57 -3.52
N TRP A 448 -12.89 -7.15 -3.42
CA TRP A 448 -12.00 -7.42 -4.55
C TRP A 448 -11.61 -8.89 -4.59
N LYS A 449 -11.54 -9.42 -5.82
CA LYS A 449 -10.94 -10.70 -6.16
C LYS A 449 -9.50 -10.45 -6.56
N VAL A 450 -8.55 -11.04 -5.85
CA VAL A 450 -7.13 -10.93 -6.15
C VAL A 450 -6.64 -12.30 -6.60
N VAL A 451 -6.28 -12.43 -7.87
CA VAL A 451 -5.73 -13.67 -8.42
C VAL A 451 -4.22 -13.64 -8.22
N VAL A 452 -3.69 -14.61 -7.49
CA VAL A 452 -2.28 -14.67 -7.10
C VAL A 452 -1.65 -15.99 -7.54
N SER A 453 -0.47 -15.93 -8.12
CA SER A 453 0.42 -17.06 -8.39
C SER A 453 1.70 -16.93 -7.57
N ARG A 454 2.56 -17.95 -7.65
CA ARG A 454 3.91 -17.91 -7.03
C ARG A 454 4.73 -16.72 -7.53
N SER A 455 4.63 -16.40 -8.82
CA SER A 455 5.33 -15.27 -9.45
C SER A 455 4.75 -13.89 -9.09
N GLY A 456 3.55 -13.83 -8.49
CA GLY A 456 2.96 -12.60 -8.01
C GLY A 456 1.45 -12.48 -8.23
N ILE A 457 0.93 -11.28 -8.06
CA ILE A 457 -0.44 -10.90 -8.36
C ILE A 457 -0.61 -10.91 -9.87
N VAL A 458 -1.52 -11.74 -10.36
CA VAL A 458 -1.89 -11.84 -11.77
C VAL A 458 -2.92 -10.78 -12.10
N ASP A 459 -3.96 -10.67 -11.28
CA ASP A 459 -5.10 -9.78 -11.53
C ASP A 459 -5.78 -9.30 -10.25
N VAL A 460 -6.44 -8.14 -10.32
CA VAL A 460 -7.21 -7.53 -9.24
C VAL A 460 -8.51 -6.98 -9.81
N GLU A 461 -9.63 -7.60 -9.44
CA GLU A 461 -10.96 -7.22 -9.93
C GLU A 461 -11.85 -6.78 -8.78
N ARG A 462 -12.50 -5.61 -8.92
CA ARG A 462 -13.56 -5.20 -7.98
C ARG A 462 -14.82 -5.99 -8.32
N VAL A 463 -15.42 -6.63 -7.31
CA VAL A 463 -16.72 -7.29 -7.48
C VAL A 463 -17.80 -6.21 -7.38
N ALA A 464 -18.66 -6.11 -8.39
CA ALA A 464 -19.78 -5.17 -8.38
C ALA A 464 -20.65 -5.39 -7.12
N GLU A 465 -21.09 -4.29 -6.51
CA GLU A 465 -22.04 -4.30 -5.40
C GLU A 465 -23.39 -4.76 -5.95
N ASN A 466 -23.73 -6.04 -5.79
CA ASN A 466 -25.13 -6.42 -5.87
C ASN A 466 -25.80 -5.86 -4.62
N ARG A 467 -26.58 -4.78 -4.78
CA ARG A 467 -27.51 -4.34 -3.75
C ARG A 467 -28.38 -5.54 -3.34
N PRO A 468 -28.72 -5.70 -2.07
CA PRO A 468 -29.50 -6.85 -1.60
C PRO A 468 -30.93 -6.99 -2.16
N ASP A 469 -31.40 -6.08 -3.02
CA ASP A 469 -32.82 -6.01 -3.44
C ASP A 469 -33.14 -6.64 -4.82
N GLU A 470 -32.16 -7.18 -5.55
CA GLU A 470 -32.46 -7.98 -6.74
C GLU A 470 -32.38 -9.47 -6.41
N ALA A 471 -33.45 -9.97 -5.80
CA ALA A 471 -33.78 -11.38 -5.88
C ALA A 471 -34.24 -11.69 -7.33
N PRO A 472 -33.72 -12.76 -7.97
CA PRO A 472 -34.28 -13.21 -9.22
C PRO A 472 -35.67 -13.80 -8.94
N VAL A 473 -36.68 -13.23 -9.61
CA VAL A 473 -38.03 -13.82 -9.71
C VAL A 473 -37.95 -15.12 -10.50
#